data_AF-A0A942MTM7-F1
#
_entry.id   AF-A0A942MTM7-F1
#
_cell.length_a   1.000
_cell.length_b   1.000
_cell.length_c   1.000
_cell.angle_alpha   90.00
_cell.angle_beta   90.00
_cell.angle_gamma   90.00
#
_symmetry.space_group_name_H-M   'P 1'
#
loop_
_entity.id
_entity.type
_entity.pdbx_description
1 polymer ?
#
loop_
_entity_poly.entity_id
_entity_poly.type
_entity_poly.pdbx_seq_one_letter_code
_entity_poly.pdbx_strand_id
1 'polypeptide(L)'
;MSKKFFFVVFILFILFIFVRQSGCLNQNVLYEVEEIGLDKLDTSIHEWIQSHGGKEGVFVGRIPKSYRIEEYYVYINKRGAYTIEISNGNVPSDSLKVDVNALSNTYESSLYRTYLYRLTTINKRAKRFFINETIVKVSSIREIKINNK
;
A
#
# COMPACT_ATOMS: atom_id res chain seq x y z
N MET A 1 -31.83 -30.78 38.36
CA MET A 1 -31.70 -29.64 37.41
C MET A 1 -32.88 -29.66 36.47
N SER A 2 -33.56 -28.53 36.24
CA SER A 2 -34.74 -28.49 35.35
C SER A 2 -34.31 -28.40 33.88
N LYS A 3 -35.09 -28.97 32.95
CA LYS A 3 -34.86 -28.87 31.50
C LYS A 3 -34.76 -27.41 31.01
N LYS A 4 -35.43 -26.49 31.71
CA LYS A 4 -35.39 -25.04 31.45
C LYS A 4 -34.01 -24.44 31.70
N PHE A 5 -33.30 -24.92 32.73
CA PHE A 5 -31.94 -24.47 33.03
C PHE A 5 -30.95 -24.84 31.91
N PHE A 6 -31.02 -26.09 31.43
CA PHE A 6 -30.18 -26.54 30.30
C PHE A 6 -30.43 -25.75 29.01
N PHE A 7 -31.70 -25.44 28.72
CA PHE A 7 -32.07 -24.65 27.55
C PHE A 7 -31.52 -23.23 27.59
N VAL A 8 -31.59 -22.57 28.75
CA VAL A 8 -31.03 -21.21 28.95
C VAL A 8 -29.50 -21.21 28.80
N VAL A 9 -28.81 -22.19 29.40
CA VAL A 9 -27.35 -22.32 29.28
C VAL A 9 -26.94 -22.58 27.82
N PHE A 10 -27.70 -23.40 27.09
CA PHE A 10 -27.45 -23.67 25.67
C PHE A 10 -27.61 -22.42 24.80
N ILE A 11 -28.64 -21.60 25.03
CA ILE A 11 -28.84 -20.33 24.32
C ILE A 11 -27.68 -19.35 24.61
N LEU A 12 -27.26 -19.24 25.87
CA LEU A 12 -26.13 -18.37 26.23
C LEU A 12 -24.82 -18.83 25.59
N PHE A 13 -24.60 -20.14 25.47
CA PHE A 13 -23.44 -20.71 24.80
C PHE A 13 -23.44 -20.39 23.29
N ILE A 14 -24.59 -20.51 22.62
CA ILE A 14 -24.74 -20.11 21.21
C ILE A 14 -24.46 -18.62 21.03
N LEU A 15 -25.04 -17.76 21.88
CA LEU A 15 -24.79 -16.31 21.85
C LEU A 15 -23.31 -15.99 22.03
N PHE A 16 -22.62 -16.67 22.95
CA PHE A 16 -21.19 -16.48 23.17
C PHE A 16 -20.35 -16.85 21.93
N ILE A 17 -20.71 -17.93 21.22
CA ILE A 17 -20.05 -18.32 19.96
C ILE A 17 -20.30 -17.27 18.87
N PHE A 18 -21.53 -16.79 18.72
CA PHE A 18 -21.86 -15.76 17.72
C PHE A 18 -21.13 -14.44 17.97
N VAL A 19 -21.02 -14.00 19.24
CA VAL A 19 -20.26 -12.80 19.62
C VAL A 19 -18.75 -12.98 19.38
N ARG A 20 -18.21 -14.20 19.58
CA ARG A 20 -16.80 -14.50 19.28
C ARG A 20 -16.49 -14.49 17.78
N GLN A 21 -17.41 -14.96 16.93
CA GLN A 21 -17.18 -15.01 15.49
C GLN A 21 -17.33 -13.65 14.79
N SER A 22 -18.09 -12.71 15.38
CA SER A 22 -18.26 -11.36 14.83
C SER A 22 -17.09 -10.40 15.11
N GLY A 23 -16.08 -10.84 15.87
CA GLY A 23 -15.06 -9.97 16.47
C GLY A 23 -13.88 -9.52 15.58
N CYS A 24 -13.73 -9.95 14.33
CA CYS A 24 -12.62 -9.50 13.48
C CYS A 24 -13.03 -9.46 12.00
N LEU A 25 -13.81 -8.46 11.61
CA LEU A 25 -13.89 -8.09 10.21
C LEU A 25 -12.53 -7.53 9.80
N ASN A 26 -11.72 -8.35 9.13
CA ASN A 26 -10.46 -7.94 8.52
C ASN A 26 -10.77 -6.97 7.37
N GLN A 27 -10.95 -5.69 7.71
CA GLN A 27 -11.17 -4.63 6.73
C GLN A 27 -9.94 -4.49 5.84
N ASN A 28 -10.14 -4.26 4.55
CA ASN A 28 -9.04 -3.98 3.62
C ASN A 28 -8.34 -2.65 3.94
N VAL A 29 -7.11 -2.47 3.45
CA VAL A 29 -6.45 -1.16 3.47
C VAL A 29 -7.20 -0.22 2.53
N LEU A 30 -7.64 0.91 3.04
CA LEU A 30 -8.15 2.03 2.24
C LEU A 30 -6.98 2.93 1.87
N TYR A 31 -6.97 3.41 0.63
CA TYR A 31 -5.88 4.21 0.09
C TYR A 31 -6.39 5.29 -0.86
N GLU A 32 -5.62 6.36 -0.95
CA GLU A 32 -5.71 7.37 -2.01
C GLU A 32 -4.43 7.34 -2.83
N VAL A 33 -4.55 7.61 -4.13
CA VAL A 33 -3.41 7.68 -5.05
C VAL A 33 -3.44 8.99 -5.81
N GLU A 34 -2.26 9.58 -5.95
CA GLU A 34 -2.05 10.81 -6.71
C GLU A 34 -0.74 10.71 -7.48
N GLU A 35 -0.76 11.07 -8.77
CA GLU A 35 0.46 11.29 -9.54
C GLU A 35 1.02 12.67 -9.20
N ILE A 36 2.30 12.73 -8.80
CA ILE A 36 2.95 13.97 -8.41
C ILE A 36 4.01 14.35 -9.46
N GLY A 37 3.90 15.56 -9.99
CA GLY A 37 4.93 16.17 -10.81
C GLY A 37 6.24 16.34 -10.03
N LEU A 38 7.36 15.99 -10.65
CA LEU A 38 8.68 16.04 -9.98
C LEU A 38 9.10 17.45 -9.57
N ASP A 39 8.49 18.48 -10.15
CA ASP A 39 8.70 19.90 -9.85
C ASP A 39 8.11 20.34 -8.49
N LYS A 40 7.18 19.56 -7.92
CA LYS A 40 6.44 19.91 -6.70
C LYS A 40 6.89 19.13 -5.46
N LEU A 41 8.09 18.58 -5.49
CA LEU A 41 8.55 17.65 -4.46
C LEU A 41 9.28 18.37 -3.31
N ASP A 42 9.01 17.90 -2.10
CA ASP A 42 9.83 18.23 -0.94
C ASP A 42 11.28 17.78 -1.17
N THR A 43 12.22 18.53 -0.59
CA THR A 43 13.68 18.28 -0.74
C THR A 43 14.03 16.83 -0.42
N SER A 44 13.47 16.27 0.67
CA SER A 44 13.72 14.89 1.10
C SER A 44 13.29 13.84 0.06
N ILE A 45 12.19 14.08 -0.65
CA ILE A 45 11.71 13.16 -1.70
C ILE A 45 12.61 13.28 -2.93
N HIS A 46 13.02 14.51 -3.26
CA HIS A 46 13.98 14.77 -4.33
C HIS A 46 15.31 14.03 -4.11
N GLU A 47 15.90 14.14 -2.92
CA GLU A 47 17.13 13.44 -2.55
C GLU A 47 16.97 11.93 -2.63
N TRP A 48 15.83 11.39 -2.15
CA TRP A 48 15.53 9.97 -2.25
C TRP A 48 15.45 9.51 -3.71
N ILE A 49 14.75 10.25 -4.59
CA ILE A 49 14.70 9.96 -6.03
C ILE A 49 16.08 10.01 -6.66
N GLN A 50 16.87 11.04 -6.38
CA GLN A 50 18.23 11.19 -6.90
C GLN A 50 19.13 10.01 -6.50
N SER A 51 18.97 9.47 -5.29
CA SER A 51 19.71 8.27 -4.87
C SER A 51 19.39 7.01 -5.69
N HIS A 52 18.31 7.03 -6.48
CA HIS A 52 17.91 5.98 -7.41
C HIS A 52 17.94 6.42 -8.89
N GLY A 53 18.18 7.71 -9.18
CA GLY A 53 18.02 8.32 -10.50
C GLY A 53 18.87 7.71 -11.62
N GLY A 54 19.92 6.97 -11.28
CA GLY A 54 20.76 6.25 -12.24
C GLY A 54 20.39 4.78 -12.47
N LYS A 55 19.36 4.25 -11.80
CA LYS A 55 18.97 2.83 -11.91
C LYS A 55 17.59 2.70 -12.52
N GLU A 56 17.49 1.82 -13.50
CA GLU A 56 16.21 1.45 -14.09
C GLU A 56 15.44 0.52 -13.14
N GLY A 57 14.16 0.81 -12.89
CA GLY A 57 13.33 0.01 -12.00
C GLY A 57 12.11 0.73 -11.44
N VAL A 58 11.42 0.01 -10.55
CA VAL A 58 10.33 0.53 -9.71
C VAL A 58 10.83 0.53 -8.28
N PHE A 59 10.78 1.69 -7.64
CA PHE A 59 11.29 1.90 -6.29
C PHE A 59 10.16 2.38 -5.40
N VAL A 60 10.14 1.91 -4.16
CA VAL A 60 9.16 2.36 -3.17
C VAL A 60 9.89 2.96 -1.98
N GLY A 61 9.45 4.15 -1.59
CA GLY A 61 9.85 4.83 -0.37
C GLY A 61 8.66 5.01 0.55
N ARG A 62 8.90 5.17 1.86
CA ARG A 62 7.84 5.40 2.85
C ARG A 62 8.13 6.62 3.70
N ILE A 63 7.08 7.37 4.04
CA ILE A 63 7.09 8.45 5.01
C ILE A 63 6.04 8.10 6.07
N PRO A 64 6.45 7.72 7.30
CA PRO A 64 5.50 7.45 8.36
C PRO A 64 4.85 8.76 8.83
N LYS A 65 3.51 8.85 8.79
CA LYS A 65 2.76 10.02 9.29
C LYS A 65 2.18 9.79 10.69
N SER A 66 1.54 8.64 10.91
CA SER A 66 0.93 8.28 12.20
C SER A 66 0.83 6.77 12.38
N TYR A 67 0.37 6.28 13.53
CA TYR A 67 0.15 4.85 13.79
C TYR A 67 -0.77 4.15 12.77
N ARG A 68 -1.67 4.90 12.12
CA ARG A 68 -2.64 4.33 11.15
C ARG A 68 -2.43 4.78 9.71
N ILE A 69 -1.74 5.89 9.51
CA ILE A 69 -1.56 6.53 8.20
C ILE A 69 -0.07 6.51 7.84
N GLU A 70 0.25 5.94 6.69
CA GLU A 70 1.56 6.01 6.07
C GLU A 70 1.42 6.56 4.64
N GLU A 71 2.41 7.34 4.22
CA GLU A 71 2.57 7.74 2.83
C GLU A 71 3.64 6.86 2.18
N TYR A 72 3.35 6.36 1.00
CA TYR A 72 4.29 5.62 0.18
C TYR A 72 4.50 6.35 -1.14
N TYR A 73 5.72 6.33 -1.63
CA TYR A 73 6.11 6.95 -2.88
C TYR A 73 6.58 5.86 -3.82
N VAL A 74 5.87 5.67 -4.93
CA VAL A 74 6.24 4.72 -5.98
C VAL A 74 6.91 5.51 -7.09
N TYR A 75 8.22 5.37 -7.20
CA TYR A 75 9.06 5.98 -8.23
C TYR A 75 9.34 4.98 -9.34
N ILE A 76 8.97 5.33 -10.56
CA ILE A 76 9.23 4.51 -11.75
C ILE A 76 10.26 5.24 -12.59
N ASN A 77 11.41 4.60 -12.80
CA ASN A 77 12.46 5.05 -13.69
C ASN A 77 12.70 3.97 -14.74
N LYS A 78 11.99 4.02 -15.86
CA LYS A 78 12.05 3.00 -16.91
C LYS A 78 11.93 3.64 -18.29
N ARG A 79 12.37 2.92 -19.33
CA ARG A 79 12.19 3.36 -20.72
C ARG A 79 10.74 3.23 -21.15
N GLY A 80 10.21 4.26 -21.80
CA GLY A 80 8.81 4.32 -22.21
C GLY A 80 7.89 4.93 -21.15
N ALA A 81 6.58 4.86 -21.38
CA ALA A 81 5.58 5.45 -20.51
C ALA A 81 4.87 4.37 -19.69
N TYR A 82 4.67 4.66 -18.41
CA TYR A 82 4.08 3.73 -17.45
C TYR A 82 2.97 4.42 -16.64
N THR A 83 2.00 3.62 -16.24
CA THR A 83 0.97 3.98 -15.26
C THR A 83 0.96 2.95 -14.13
N ILE A 84 0.33 3.31 -13.01
CA ILE A 84 0.05 2.35 -11.94
C ILE A 84 -1.45 2.14 -11.79
N GLU A 85 -1.82 0.90 -11.50
CA GLU A 85 -3.13 0.54 -10.99
C GLU A 85 -2.95 -0.02 -9.58
N ILE A 86 -3.72 0.47 -8.62
CA ILE A 86 -3.68 -0.02 -7.25
C ILE A 86 -5.00 -0.71 -6.95
N SER A 87 -4.93 -1.90 -6.37
CA SER A 87 -6.11 -2.66 -6.00
C SER A 87 -5.91 -3.46 -4.72
N ASN A 88 -7.03 -3.86 -4.11
CA ASN A 88 -7.09 -4.81 -3.01
C ASN A 88 -7.40 -6.25 -3.50
N GLY A 89 -7.41 -6.48 -4.82
CA GLY A 89 -7.83 -7.74 -5.42
C GLY A 89 -6.80 -8.86 -5.22
N ASN A 90 -7.25 -10.04 -4.80
CA ASN A 90 -6.43 -11.26 -4.65
C ASN A 90 -5.20 -11.12 -3.75
N VAL A 91 -5.19 -10.17 -2.82
CA VAL A 91 -4.11 -9.97 -1.83
C VAL A 91 -4.68 -10.02 -0.40
N PRO A 92 -3.85 -10.33 0.61
CA PRO A 92 -4.29 -10.27 2.01
C PRO A 92 -4.83 -8.88 2.38
N SER A 93 -5.84 -8.82 3.26
CA SER A 93 -6.51 -7.58 3.66
C SER A 93 -5.58 -6.48 4.22
N ASP A 94 -4.37 -6.82 4.66
CA ASP A 94 -3.35 -5.90 5.16
C ASP A 94 -2.27 -5.56 4.12
N SER A 95 -2.55 -5.81 2.85
CA SER A 95 -1.62 -5.61 1.75
C SER A 95 -2.23 -4.75 0.65
N LEU A 96 -1.39 -4.15 -0.19
CA LEU A 96 -1.79 -3.41 -1.39
C LEU A 96 -1.17 -4.06 -2.62
N LYS A 97 -1.93 -4.19 -3.70
CA LYS A 97 -1.41 -4.57 -5.01
C LYS A 97 -1.15 -3.32 -5.84
N VAL A 98 0.03 -3.23 -6.45
CA VAL A 98 0.45 -2.13 -7.32
C VAL A 98 0.91 -2.73 -8.63
N ASP A 99 0.06 -2.64 -9.65
CA ASP A 99 0.36 -3.11 -10.99
C ASP A 99 0.93 -1.93 -11.80
N VAL A 100 2.21 -2.02 -12.17
CA VAL A 100 2.93 -1.05 -12.99
C VAL A 100 2.86 -1.50 -14.44
N ASN A 101 1.99 -0.83 -15.19
CA ASN A 101 1.64 -1.19 -16.56
C ASN A 101 2.26 -0.21 -17.55
N ALA A 102 2.85 -0.73 -18.63
CA ALA A 102 3.28 0.12 -19.73
C ALA A 102 2.05 0.61 -20.51
N LEU A 103 2.04 1.90 -20.87
CA LEU A 103 1.05 2.41 -21.80
C LEU A 103 1.36 1.84 -23.18
N SER A 104 0.44 1.05 -23.71
CA SER A 104 0.54 0.41 -25.03
C SER A 104 0.85 1.47 -26.08
N ASN A 105 1.84 1.17 -26.94
CA ASN A 105 2.45 2.02 -27.98
C ASN A 105 3.66 2.87 -27.57
N THR A 106 4.12 2.83 -26.31
CA THR A 106 5.25 3.66 -25.86
C THR A 106 6.57 2.91 -25.64
N TYR A 107 6.60 1.59 -25.84
CA TYR A 107 7.83 0.79 -25.71
C TYR A 107 8.93 1.21 -26.71
N GLU A 108 8.57 1.85 -27.82
CA GLU A 108 9.54 2.35 -28.80
C GLU A 108 10.13 3.73 -28.44
N SER A 109 9.67 4.37 -27.37
CA SER A 109 10.29 5.62 -26.92
C SER A 109 11.64 5.32 -26.26
N SER A 110 12.73 5.73 -26.92
CA SER A 110 14.10 5.67 -26.37
C SER A 110 14.32 6.60 -25.17
N LEU A 111 13.33 7.42 -24.82
CA LEU A 111 13.41 8.38 -23.74
C LEU A 111 13.06 7.70 -22.41
N TYR A 112 13.96 7.85 -21.44
CA TYR A 112 13.66 7.57 -20.05
C TYR A 112 12.61 8.56 -19.56
N ARG A 113 11.51 8.05 -19.01
CA ARG A 113 10.51 8.86 -18.33
C ARG A 113 10.43 8.43 -16.88
N THR A 114 10.30 9.45 -16.04
CA THR A 114 10.23 9.29 -14.59
C THR A 114 8.83 9.64 -14.12
N TYR A 115 8.20 8.73 -13.40
CA TYR A 115 6.88 8.91 -12.81
C TYR A 115 6.97 8.75 -11.30
N LEU A 116 6.22 9.57 -10.57
CA LEU A 116 6.11 9.48 -9.13
C LEU A 116 4.64 9.47 -8.72
N TYR A 117 4.28 8.46 -7.96
CA TYR A 117 2.96 8.34 -7.37
C TYR A 117 3.06 8.37 -5.86
N ARG A 118 2.18 9.15 -5.22
CA ARG A 118 1.98 9.13 -3.77
C ARG A 118 0.76 8.29 -3.46
N LEU A 119 0.95 7.33 -2.56
CA LEU A 119 -0.09 6.48 -2.02
C LEU A 119 -0.24 6.78 -0.53
N THR A 120 -1.42 7.19 -0.11
CA THR A 120 -1.70 7.49 1.30
C THR A 120 -2.69 6.48 1.85
N THR A 121 -2.33 5.75 2.90
CA THR A 121 -3.27 4.82 3.55
C THR A 121 -4.16 5.55 4.55
N ILE A 122 -5.46 5.26 4.58
CA ILE A 122 -6.43 6.05 5.34
C ILE A 122 -6.81 5.40 6.68
N ASN A 123 -7.14 4.11 6.68
CA ASN A 123 -7.73 3.42 7.85
C ASN A 123 -6.71 2.59 8.64
N LYS A 124 -5.73 1.99 7.95
CA LYS A 124 -4.66 1.20 8.54
C LYS A 124 -3.46 1.16 7.62
N ARG A 125 -2.29 0.85 8.18
CA ARG A 125 -1.04 0.69 7.43
C ARG A 125 -1.05 -0.59 6.59
N ALA A 126 -0.42 -0.55 5.43
CA ALA A 126 -0.08 -1.76 4.69
C ALA A 126 1.08 -2.48 5.39
N LYS A 127 1.09 -3.81 5.36
CA LYS A 127 2.21 -4.64 5.79
C LYS A 127 3.06 -5.13 4.61
N ARG A 128 2.44 -5.24 3.43
CA ARG A 128 3.08 -5.74 2.21
C ARG A 128 2.55 -5.01 0.98
N PHE A 129 3.41 -4.91 -0.01
CA PHE A 129 3.08 -4.50 -1.37
C PHE A 129 3.29 -5.67 -2.32
N PHE A 130 2.38 -5.85 -3.26
CA PHE A 130 2.52 -6.76 -4.39
C PHE A 130 2.75 -5.92 -5.63
N ILE A 131 4.01 -5.76 -6.06
CA ILE A 131 4.40 -4.92 -7.18
C ILE A 131 4.71 -5.81 -8.38
N ASN A 132 3.85 -5.82 -9.41
CA ASN A 132 3.96 -6.72 -10.56
C ASN A 132 4.32 -8.16 -10.12
N GLU A 133 3.51 -8.73 -9.22
CA GLU A 133 3.68 -10.07 -8.62
C GLU A 133 4.82 -10.22 -7.60
N THR A 134 5.71 -9.25 -7.48
CA THR A 134 6.80 -9.27 -6.49
C THR A 134 6.30 -8.80 -5.13
N ILE A 135 6.55 -9.58 -4.08
CA ILE A 135 6.16 -9.24 -2.71
C ILE A 135 7.26 -8.39 -2.05
N VAL A 136 6.91 -7.17 -1.66
CA VAL A 136 7.76 -6.25 -0.90
C VAL A 136 7.18 -6.07 0.49
N LYS A 137 7.94 -6.44 1.53
CA LYS A 137 7.53 -6.20 2.92
C LYS A 137 7.70 -4.71 3.25
N VAL A 138 6.72 -4.09 3.91
CA VAL A 138 6.82 -2.67 4.30
C VAL A 138 8.01 -2.41 5.22
N SER A 139 8.37 -3.38 6.06
CA SER A 139 9.55 -3.29 6.92
C SER A 139 10.89 -3.21 6.17
N SER A 140 10.94 -3.63 4.91
CA SER A 140 12.13 -3.49 4.05
C SER A 140 12.08 -2.26 3.15
N ILE A 141 10.96 -1.53 3.11
CA ILE A 141 10.83 -0.31 2.33
C ILE A 141 11.63 0.80 3.02
N ARG A 142 12.48 1.47 2.24
CA ARG A 142 13.34 2.54 2.74
C ARG A 142 12.50 3.70 3.24
N GLU A 143 12.77 4.12 4.46
CA GLU A 143 12.17 5.31 5.05
C GLU A 143 12.82 6.59 4.47
N ILE A 144 11.99 7.51 4.02
CA ILE A 144 12.38 8.84 3.57
C ILE A 144 12.26 9.76 4.80
N LYS A 145 13.39 10.27 5.27
CA LYS A 145 13.43 11.18 6.42
C LYS A 145 13.05 12.58 5.97
N ILE A 146 11.90 13.08 6.42
CA ILE A 146 11.54 14.48 6.23
C ILE A 146 12.32 15.32 7.24
N ASN A 147 13.14 16.23 6.74
CA ASN A 147 13.74 17.26 7.57
C ASN A 147 12.70 18.35 7.80
N ASN A 148 11.96 18.29 8.90
CA ASN A 148 11.12 19.41 9.32
C ASN A 148 12.06 20.56 9.71
N LYS A 149 12.18 21.56 8.84
CA LYS A 149 12.77 22.86 9.16
C LYS A 149 11.72 23.77 9.77
#